data_AF-A0AA40T330-F1
#
_entry.id   AF-A0AA40T330-F1
#
_cell.length_a   1.000
_cell.length_b   1.000
_cell.length_c   1.000
_cell.angle_alpha   90.00
_cell.angle_beta   90.00
_cell.angle_gamma   90.00
#
_symmetry.space_group_name_H-M   'P 1'
#
loop_
_entity.id
_entity.type
_entity.pdbx_description
1 polymer ?
#
loop_
_entity_poly.entity_id
_entity_poly.type
_entity_poly.pdbx_seq_one_letter_code
_entity_poly.pdbx_strand_id
1 'polypeptide(L)'
;MTTDLVTYYGQTDLIDQLVDNYGAHLEKLDRETKLLLRATLSTYIIMQQECSPIEYPVSTALEDSLYELVIPDSIPQVLYNVCSVLEGLTASEAESILEALQHQIRWGNARKSTG
;
A
#
# COMPACT_ATOMS: atom_id res chain seq x y z
N MET A 1 22.48 -3.96 -14.58
CA MET A 1 21.82 -4.10 -13.27
C MET A 1 20.37 -4.41 -13.56
N THR A 2 19.98 -5.67 -13.39
CA THR A 2 18.58 -6.10 -13.44
C THR A 2 17.82 -5.31 -12.38
N THR A 3 16.93 -4.42 -12.80
CA THR A 3 15.87 -3.92 -11.93
C THR A 3 15.09 -5.15 -11.51
N ASP A 4 15.28 -5.60 -10.27
CA ASP A 4 14.43 -6.62 -9.67
C ASP A 4 13.00 -6.11 -9.78
N LEU A 5 12.28 -6.65 -10.76
CA LEU A 5 10.85 -6.46 -10.91
C LEU A 5 10.26 -7.02 -9.62
N VAL A 6 9.80 -6.13 -8.75
CA VAL A 6 8.89 -6.54 -7.70
C VAL A 6 7.70 -7.14 -8.42
N THR A 7 7.64 -8.46 -8.41
CA THR A 7 6.62 -9.22 -9.11
C THR A 7 5.51 -9.38 -8.10
N TYR A 8 4.40 -8.67 -8.29
CA TYR A 8 3.21 -8.92 -7.49
C TYR A 8 2.82 -10.40 -7.65
N TYR A 9 2.61 -11.11 -6.54
CA TYR A 9 2.20 -12.51 -6.59
C TYR A 9 0.74 -12.58 -7.07
N GLY A 10 0.57 -12.79 -8.38
CA GLY A 10 -0.72 -12.79 -9.05
C GLY A 10 -1.02 -11.46 -9.74
N GLN A 11 -1.41 -11.52 -11.01
CA GLN A 11 -1.86 -10.36 -11.77
C GLN A 11 -3.40 -10.39 -11.80
N THR A 12 -4.00 -9.45 -11.09
CA THR A 12 -5.44 -9.25 -11.01
C THR A 12 -5.79 -7.86 -11.55
N ASP A 13 -7.05 -7.65 -11.96
CA ASP A 13 -7.54 -6.36 -12.43
C ASP A 13 -7.28 -5.22 -11.41
N LEU A 14 -7.17 -5.58 -10.12
CA LEU A 14 -6.84 -4.69 -9.03
C LEU A 14 -5.37 -4.26 -9.07
N ILE A 15 -4.45 -5.22 -9.22
CA ILE A 15 -3.02 -4.93 -9.37
C ILE A 15 -2.76 -4.11 -10.64
N ASP A 16 -3.46 -4.41 -11.74
CA ASP A 16 -3.35 -3.63 -12.98
C ASP A 16 -3.80 -2.17 -12.76
N GLN A 17 -4.95 -1.96 -12.10
CA GLN A 17 -5.41 -0.62 -11.73
C GLN A 17 -4.43 0.12 -10.81
N LEU A 18 -3.81 -0.59 -9.86
CA LEU A 18 -2.82 -0.01 -8.96
C LEU A 18 -1.57 0.45 -9.75
N VAL A 19 -1.09 -0.40 -10.65
CA VAL A 19 0.09 -0.12 -11.50
C VAL A 19 -0.19 1.04 -12.45
N ASP A 20 -1.34 1.06 -13.11
CA ASP A 20 -1.72 2.13 -14.04
C ASP A 20 -1.77 3.49 -13.32
N ASN A 21 -2.42 3.53 -12.16
CA ASN A 21 -2.64 4.76 -11.42
C ASN A 21 -1.36 5.26 -10.70
N TYR A 22 -0.59 4.35 -10.10
CA TYR A 22 0.46 4.73 -9.14
C TYR A 22 1.88 4.28 -9.53
N GLY A 23 2.02 3.61 -10.67
CA GLY A 23 3.28 3.09 -11.19
C GLY A 23 3.56 1.67 -10.74
N ALA A 24 4.36 0.95 -11.53
CA ALA A 24 4.66 -0.47 -11.32
C ALA A 24 5.33 -0.78 -9.98
N HIS A 25 5.91 0.25 -9.35
CA HIS A 25 6.51 0.15 -8.04
C HIS A 25 5.91 1.16 -7.07
N LEU A 26 4.74 1.75 -7.32
CA LEU A 26 4.16 2.83 -6.51
C LEU A 26 5.04 4.10 -6.46
N GLU A 27 5.90 4.32 -7.45
CA GLU A 27 6.85 5.43 -7.50
C GLU A 27 6.18 6.81 -7.60
N LYS A 28 4.91 6.86 -8.06
CA LYS A 28 4.10 8.08 -8.13
C LYS A 28 3.56 8.51 -6.77
N LEU A 29 3.50 7.63 -5.77
CA LEU A 29 3.14 7.99 -4.40
C LEU A 29 4.28 8.79 -3.74
N ASP A 30 3.93 9.81 -2.97
CA ASP A 30 4.88 10.51 -2.11
C ASP A 30 5.28 9.67 -0.90
N ARG A 31 6.28 10.14 -0.14
CA ARG A 31 6.82 9.39 0.99
C ARG A 31 5.79 9.23 2.12
N GLU A 32 5.00 10.26 2.38
CA GLU A 32 4.00 10.26 3.45
C GLU A 32 2.91 9.23 3.17
N THR A 33 2.31 9.29 1.98
CA THR A 33 1.31 8.33 1.51
C THR A 33 1.86 6.91 1.53
N LYS A 34 3.13 6.71 1.14
CA LYS A 34 3.78 5.39 1.24
C LYS A 34 3.90 4.89 2.67
N LEU A 35 4.22 5.75 3.63
CA LEU A 35 4.33 5.36 5.04
C LEU A 35 2.97 5.02 5.65
N LEU A 36 1.94 5.82 5.33
CA LEU A 36 0.58 5.58 5.78
C LEU A 36 0.01 4.29 5.18
N LEU A 37 0.16 4.09 3.86
CA LEU A 37 -0.24 2.86 3.19
C LEU A 37 0.47 1.63 3.78
N ARG A 38 1.74 1.77 4.19
CA ARG A 38 2.48 0.70 4.86
C ARG A 38 1.84 0.32 6.18
N ALA A 39 1.41 1.30 6.98
CA ALA A 39 0.73 1.04 8.24
C ALA A 39 -0.61 0.34 7.98
N THR A 40 -1.43 0.87 7.08
CA THR A 40 -2.73 0.30 6.69
C THR A 40 -2.60 -1.16 6.22
N LEU A 41 -1.69 -1.46 5.30
CA LEU A 41 -1.48 -2.83 4.81
C LEU A 41 -0.96 -3.76 5.90
N SER A 42 -0.10 -3.27 6.80
CA SER A 42 0.38 -4.09 7.93
C SER A 42 -0.78 -4.44 8.87
N THR A 43 -1.64 -3.47 9.20
CA THR A 43 -2.85 -3.69 10.01
C THR A 43 -3.77 -4.70 9.33
N TYR A 44 -4.04 -4.53 8.03
CA TYR A 44 -4.86 -5.44 7.25
C TYR A 44 -4.34 -6.88 7.32
N ILE A 45 -3.06 -7.11 6.98
CA ILE A 45 -2.46 -8.46 6.96
C ILE A 45 -2.53 -9.14 8.33
N ILE A 46 -2.30 -8.39 9.41
CA ILE A 46 -2.40 -8.93 10.78
C ILE A 46 -3.84 -9.35 11.07
N MET A 47 -4.83 -8.50 10.76
CA MET A 47 -6.23 -8.78 11.05
C MET A 47 -6.82 -9.89 10.18
N GLN A 48 -6.31 -10.11 8.97
CA GLN A 48 -6.71 -11.24 8.12
C GLN A 48 -6.36 -12.62 8.72
N GLN A 49 -5.55 -12.68 9.78
CA GLN A 49 -5.31 -13.92 10.53
C GLN A 49 -6.50 -14.29 11.43
N GLU A 50 -7.31 -13.30 11.81
CA GLU A 50 -8.39 -13.42 12.80
C GLU A 50 -9.78 -13.16 12.19
N CYS A 51 -9.84 -12.47 11.05
CA CYS A 51 -11.07 -12.03 10.39
C CYS A 51 -11.01 -12.36 8.89
N SER A 52 -12.18 -12.54 8.27
CA SER A 52 -12.25 -12.68 6.81
C SER A 52 -12.10 -11.30 6.11
N PRO A 53 -11.72 -11.26 4.80
CA PRO A 53 -11.64 -10.01 4.03
C PRO A 53 -12.96 -9.23 3.95
N ILE A 54 -14.09 -9.93 4.14
CA ILE A 54 -15.44 -9.34 4.10
C ILE A 54 -15.76 -8.66 5.44
N GLU A 55 -15.34 -9.27 6.55
CA GLU A 55 -15.57 -8.73 7.90
C GLU A 55 -14.60 -7.61 8.25
N TYR A 56 -13.39 -7.66 7.68
CA TYR A 56 -12.34 -6.67 7.92
C TYR A 56 -11.74 -6.19 6.58
N PRO A 57 -12.44 -5.30 5.86
CA PRO A 57 -11.95 -4.74 4.60
C PRO A 57 -10.78 -3.77 4.78
N VAL A 58 -10.17 -3.34 3.67
CA VAL A 58 -9.03 -2.42 3.68
C VAL A 58 -9.41 -1.06 4.25
N SER A 59 -10.64 -0.59 4.01
CA SER A 59 -11.17 0.64 4.63
C SER A 59 -11.15 0.60 6.15
N THR A 60 -11.48 -0.54 6.77
CA THR A 60 -11.45 -0.69 8.23
C THR A 60 -10.00 -0.65 8.73
N ALA A 61 -9.10 -1.35 8.04
CA ALA A 61 -7.66 -1.30 8.34
C ALA A 61 -7.11 0.14 8.25
N LEU A 62 -7.59 0.93 7.29
CA LEU A 62 -7.21 2.33 7.13
C LEU A 62 -7.64 3.14 8.34
N GLU A 63 -8.92 3.09 8.71
CA GLU A 63 -9.47 3.81 9.87
C GLU A 63 -8.72 3.45 11.16
N ASP A 64 -8.54 2.15 11.43
CA ASP A 64 -7.83 1.68 12.62
C ASP A 64 -6.36 2.15 12.63
N SER A 65 -5.67 2.04 11.49
CA SER A 65 -4.26 2.46 11.40
C SER A 65 -4.07 3.96 11.62
N LEU A 66 -5.02 4.79 11.16
CA LEU A 66 -4.98 6.24 11.34
C LEU A 66 -5.29 6.64 12.78
N TYR A 67 -6.26 5.97 13.41
CA TYR A 67 -6.62 6.19 14.80
C TYR A 67 -5.42 5.92 15.73
N GLU A 68 -4.73 4.79 15.52
CA GLU A 68 -3.58 4.39 16.34
C GLU A 68 -2.34 5.28 16.11
N LEU A 69 -2.16 5.84 14.91
CA LEU A 69 -0.99 6.67 14.58
C LEU A 69 -1.11 8.13 15.03
N VAL A 70 -2.27 8.58 15.52
CA VAL A 70 -2.50 9.98 15.95
C VAL A 70 -2.05 11.00 14.87
N ILE A 71 -2.35 10.69 13.61
CA ILE A 71 -2.00 11.55 12.46
C ILE A 71 -2.89 12.81 12.52
N PRO A 72 -2.35 14.04 12.33
CA PRO A 72 -3.17 15.25 12.25
C PRO A 72 -4.19 15.18 11.11
N ASP A 73 -5.28 15.94 11.20
CA ASP A 73 -6.47 15.91 10.30
C ASP A 73 -6.19 16.04 8.77
N SER A 74 -4.95 16.32 8.37
CA SER A 74 -4.54 16.45 6.98
C SER A 74 -4.06 15.13 6.36
N ILE A 75 -4.92 14.11 6.32
CA ILE A 75 -4.60 12.86 5.63
C ILE A 75 -4.66 13.07 4.11
N PRO A 76 -3.64 12.65 3.33
CA PRO A 76 -3.65 12.82 1.89
C PRO A 76 -4.84 12.10 1.22
N GLN A 77 -5.62 12.80 0.39
CA GLN A 77 -6.72 12.19 -0.39
C GLN A 77 -6.26 11.00 -1.25
N VAL A 78 -5.00 11.03 -1.69
CA VAL A 78 -4.38 9.95 -2.46
C VAL A 78 -4.36 8.63 -1.68
N LEU A 79 -4.25 8.67 -0.35
CA LEU A 79 -4.32 7.48 0.49
C LEU A 79 -5.69 6.80 0.41
N TYR A 80 -6.77 7.57 0.51
CA TYR A 80 -8.12 7.04 0.37
C TYR A 80 -8.36 6.46 -1.02
N ASN A 81 -7.85 7.13 -2.06
CA ASN A 81 -8.00 6.66 -3.43
C ASN A 81 -7.26 5.33 -3.66
N VAL A 82 -6.03 5.20 -3.16
CA VAL A 82 -5.29 3.94 -3.29
C VAL A 82 -5.96 2.83 -2.47
N CYS A 83 -6.39 3.09 -1.23
CA CYS A 83 -7.10 2.11 -0.43
C CYS A 83 -8.41 1.64 -1.08
N SER A 84 -9.14 2.54 -1.75
CA SER A 84 -10.34 2.17 -2.51
C SER A 84 -10.06 1.25 -3.69
N VAL A 85 -8.93 1.42 -4.39
CA VAL A 85 -8.51 0.48 -5.45
C VAL A 85 -8.20 -0.89 -4.84
N LEU A 86 -7.65 -0.90 -3.63
CA LEU A 86 -7.21 -2.09 -2.91
C LEU A 86 -8.35 -2.84 -2.20
N GLU A 87 -9.60 -2.41 -2.33
CA GLU A 87 -10.73 -3.14 -1.75
C GLU A 87 -10.89 -4.53 -2.37
N GLY A 88 -11.06 -5.54 -1.51
CA GLY A 88 -11.13 -6.94 -1.93
C GLY A 88 -9.76 -7.61 -2.14
N LEU A 89 -8.65 -6.96 -1.76
CA LEU A 89 -7.33 -7.58 -1.73
C LEU A 89 -7.33 -8.90 -0.95
N THR A 90 -6.62 -9.89 -1.46
CA THR A 90 -6.19 -11.03 -0.65
C THR A 90 -5.02 -10.66 0.26
N ALA A 91 -4.81 -11.43 1.33
CA ALA A 91 -3.64 -11.25 2.20
C ALA A 91 -2.31 -11.38 1.43
N SER A 92 -2.21 -12.31 0.47
CA SER A 92 -1.01 -12.51 -0.36
C SER A 92 -0.72 -11.33 -1.29
N GLU A 93 -1.74 -10.73 -1.88
CA GLU A 93 -1.57 -9.52 -2.71
C GLU A 93 -1.14 -8.35 -1.82
N ALA A 94 -1.74 -8.21 -0.63
CA ALA A 94 -1.35 -7.18 0.34
C ALA A 94 0.12 -7.32 0.77
N GLU A 95 0.61 -8.54 1.04
CA GLU A 95 2.02 -8.81 1.35
C GLU A 95 2.95 -8.42 0.20
N SER A 96 2.57 -8.74 -1.04
CA SER A 96 3.34 -8.37 -2.24
C SER A 96 3.45 -6.86 -2.40
N ILE A 97 2.34 -6.14 -2.19
CA ILE A 97 2.31 -4.68 -2.23
C ILE A 97 3.16 -4.10 -1.09
N LEU A 98 3.09 -4.69 0.10
CA LEU A 98 3.88 -4.26 1.25
C LEU A 98 5.39 -4.40 0.97
N GLU A 99 5.82 -5.48 0.32
CA GLU A 99 7.22 -5.67 -0.10
C GLU A 99 7.66 -4.60 -1.10
N ALA A 100 6.86 -4.34 -2.15
CA ALA A 100 7.11 -3.28 -3.13
C ALA A 100 7.27 -1.91 -2.46
N LEU A 101 6.37 -1.62 -1.52
CA LEU A 101 6.31 -0.37 -0.78
C LEU A 101 7.54 -0.20 0.13
N GLN A 102 7.93 -1.25 0.85
CA GLN A 102 9.13 -1.25 1.68
C GLN A 102 10.39 -1.01 0.85
N HIS A 103 10.48 -1.62 -0.33
CA HIS A 103 11.59 -1.39 -1.25
C HIS A 103 11.65 0.08 -1.71
N GLN A 104 10.51 0.68 -2.10
CA GLN A 104 10.46 2.10 -2.47
C GLN A 104 10.82 3.04 -1.33
N ILE A 105 10.35 2.77 -0.12
CA ILE A 105 10.65 3.61 1.05
C ILE A 105 12.16 3.59 1.33
N ARG A 106 12.81 2.43 1.21
CA ARG A 106 14.25 2.28 1.48
C ARG A 106 15.14 2.82 0.35
N TRP A 107 14.81 2.54 -0.91
CA TRP A 107 15.72 2.79 -2.04
C TRP A 107 15.13 3.67 -3.14
N GLY A 108 13.81 3.68 -3.30
CA GLY A 108 13.13 4.45 -4.36
C GLY A 108 13.15 5.96 -4.13
N ASN A 109 12.92 6.41 -2.89
CA ASN A 109 12.91 7.83 -2.55
C ASN A 109 14.32 8.46 -2.47
N ALA A 110 15.38 7.66 -2.31
CA ALA A 110 16.76 8.14 -2.31
C ALA A 110 17.15 8.80 -3.65
N ARG A 111 16.57 8.33 -4.76
CA ARG A 111 16.83 8.82 -6.13
C ARG A 111 16.23 10.20 -6.43
N LYS A 112 15.29 10.70 -5.62
CA LYS A 112 14.74 12.05 -5.77
C LYS A 112 15.62 13.14 -5.11
N SER A 113 16.62 12.77 -4.31
CA SER A 113 17.48 13.72 -3.58
C SER A 113 18.76 14.15 -4.32
N THR A 114 19.00 13.62 -5.52
CA THR A 114 20.19 13.94 -6.34
C THR A 114 19.85 14.74 -7.60
N GLY A 115 18.77 15.53 -7.57
CA GLY A 115 18.39 16.48 -8.63
C GLY A 115 18.91 17.86 -8.33
#